data_AF-A0A7X7I0J5-F1
#
_entry.id   AF-A0A7X7I0J5-F1
#
_cell.length_a   1.000
_cell.length_b   1.000
_cell.length_c   1.000
_cell.angle_alpha   90.00
_cell.angle_beta   90.00
_cell.angle_gamma   90.00
#
_symmetry.space_group_name_H-M   'P 1'
#
loop_
_entity.id
_entity.type
_entity.pdbx_description
1 polymer ?
#
loop_
_entity_poly.entity_id
_entity_poly.type
_entity_poly.pdbx_seq_one_letter_code
_entity_poly.pdbx_strand_id
1 'polypeptide(L)'
;MNRTFISFLSFLGNALSTVPSFSQAVFEINPDSAKHYINPAVYGVNTVVLTKDNVNLYLLSANLKAERIGGNRLTAYNWENNYSNAGSDWTHNSDHTCLL
;
A
#
# COMPACT_ATOMS: atom_id res chain seq x y z
N MET A 1 -37.21 44.24 -63.55
CA MET A 1 -36.39 44.77 -62.44
C MET A 1 -36.07 43.62 -61.50
N ASN A 2 -35.05 42.81 -61.78
CA ASN A 2 -34.66 41.66 -60.96
C ASN A 2 -33.18 41.76 -60.64
N ARG A 3 -32.86 41.79 -59.34
CA ARG A 3 -31.52 41.99 -58.78
C ARG A 3 -30.81 40.65 -58.61
N THR A 4 -29.54 40.67 -58.97
CA THR A 4 -28.49 39.66 -58.80
C THR A 4 -28.41 39.09 -57.38
N PHE A 5 -28.08 37.81 -57.25
CA PHE A 5 -27.53 37.23 -56.02
C PHE A 5 -26.26 36.42 -56.32
N ILE A 6 -25.21 36.75 -55.58
CA ILE A 6 -23.84 36.27 -55.70
C ILE A 6 -23.69 34.95 -54.96
N SER A 7 -23.03 33.98 -55.60
CA SER A 7 -22.58 32.71 -55.04
C SER A 7 -21.38 32.89 -54.10
N PHE A 8 -21.45 32.30 -52.90
CA PHE A 8 -20.29 32.09 -52.03
C PHE A 8 -20.14 30.59 -51.74
N LEU A 9 -19.08 30.01 -52.30
CA LEU A 9 -18.65 28.64 -52.04
C LEU A 9 -17.68 28.69 -50.85
N SER A 10 -18.10 28.25 -49.66
CA SER A 10 -17.22 28.13 -48.49
C SER A 10 -16.61 26.73 -48.45
N PHE A 11 -15.30 26.64 -48.71
CA PHE A 11 -14.48 25.47 -48.41
C PHE A 11 -14.34 25.35 -46.88
N LEU A 12 -15.00 24.36 -46.27
CA LEU A 12 -14.70 23.97 -44.89
C LEU A 12 -13.58 22.92 -44.92
N GLY A 13 -12.38 23.33 -44.50
CA GLY A 13 -11.28 22.40 -44.22
C GLY A 13 -11.66 21.52 -43.03
N ASN A 14 -11.70 20.20 -43.24
CA ASN A 14 -11.84 19.25 -42.15
C ASN A 14 -10.50 19.15 -41.42
N ALA A 15 -10.39 19.78 -40.25
CA ALA A 15 -9.34 19.45 -39.30
C ALA A 15 -9.66 18.07 -38.71
N LEU A 16 -8.95 17.04 -39.15
CA LEU A 16 -8.95 15.74 -38.47
C LEU A 16 -8.21 15.90 -37.14
N SER A 17 -8.94 16.14 -36.07
CA SER A 17 -8.42 16.00 -34.72
C SER A 17 -8.34 14.51 -34.38
N THR A 18 -7.13 14.02 -34.09
CA THR A 18 -6.95 12.70 -33.47
C THR A 18 -7.46 12.78 -32.03
N VAL A 19 -8.69 12.32 -31.80
CA VAL A 19 -9.21 12.20 -30.43
C VAL A 19 -8.39 11.11 -29.73
N PRO A 20 -7.77 11.38 -28.57
CA PRO A 20 -7.03 10.35 -27.85
C PRO A 20 -7.97 9.20 -27.50
N SER A 21 -7.55 7.97 -27.80
CA SER A 21 -8.31 6.77 -27.46
C SER A 21 -8.28 6.60 -25.93
N PHE A 22 -9.46 6.67 -25.31
CA PHE A 22 -9.63 6.32 -23.92
C PHE A 22 -9.61 4.80 -23.79
N SER A 23 -8.54 4.25 -23.24
CA SER A 23 -8.47 2.82 -22.92
C SER A 23 -9.09 2.59 -21.55
N GLN A 24 -10.30 2.03 -21.51
CA GLN A 24 -10.96 1.65 -20.28
C GLN A 24 -10.40 0.31 -19.78
N ALA A 25 -9.96 0.26 -18.51
CA ALA A 25 -9.68 -1.01 -17.85
C ALA A 25 -11.00 -1.72 -17.53
N VAL A 26 -11.15 -2.97 -18.00
CA VAL A 26 -12.28 -3.84 -17.68
C VAL A 26 -11.83 -4.88 -16.65
N PHE A 27 -12.55 -4.98 -15.54
CA PHE A 27 -12.33 -5.99 -14.50
C PHE A 27 -13.50 -6.96 -14.50
N GLU A 28 -13.23 -8.23 -14.79
CA GLU A 28 -14.21 -9.31 -14.68
C GLU A 28 -14.01 -10.06 -13.35
N ILE A 29 -15.07 -10.20 -12.57
CA ILE A 29 -15.04 -10.83 -11.24
C ILE A 29 -16.13 -11.91 -11.21
N ASN A 30 -15.72 -13.16 -11.00
CA ASN A 30 -16.63 -14.30 -10.82
C ASN A 30 -16.39 -14.93 -9.43
N PRO A 31 -17.28 -14.72 -8.44
CA PRO A 31 -17.09 -15.21 -7.07
C PRO A 31 -17.21 -16.75 -6.94
N ASP A 32 -17.73 -17.43 -7.96
CA ASP A 32 -17.86 -18.89 -7.99
C ASP A 32 -16.69 -19.57 -8.72
N SER A 33 -15.88 -18.81 -9.45
CA SER A 33 -14.64 -19.30 -10.03
C SER A 33 -13.56 -19.43 -8.93
N ALA A 34 -13.16 -20.67 -8.61
CA ALA A 34 -12.08 -21.04 -7.69
C ALA A 34 -12.07 -20.34 -6.31
N LYS A 35 -12.78 -20.93 -5.34
CA LYS A 35 -12.78 -20.47 -3.95
C LYS A 35 -11.49 -20.91 -3.24
N HIS A 36 -10.73 -19.95 -2.73
CA HIS A 36 -9.53 -20.20 -1.93
C HIS A 36 -9.66 -19.54 -0.56
N TYR A 37 -9.31 -20.27 0.49
CA TYR A 37 -9.27 -19.71 1.84
C TYR A 37 -8.17 -18.67 1.96
N ILE A 38 -8.53 -17.46 2.41
CA ILE A 38 -7.57 -16.42 2.75
C ILE A 38 -7.27 -16.55 4.24
N ASN A 39 -6.06 -16.98 4.58
CA ASN A 39 -5.63 -17.06 5.97
C ASN A 39 -5.57 -15.65 6.58
N PRO A 40 -6.33 -15.35 7.65
CA PRO A 40 -6.31 -14.04 8.28
C PRO A 40 -4.90 -13.56 8.68
N ALA A 41 -3.98 -14.47 9.00
CA ALA A 41 -2.62 -14.13 9.41
C ALA A 41 -1.81 -13.36 8.34
N VAL A 42 -2.26 -13.30 7.09
CA VAL A 42 -1.67 -12.40 6.07
C VAL A 42 -1.84 -10.92 6.43
N TYR A 43 -2.79 -10.59 7.30
CA TYR A 43 -3.01 -9.25 7.87
C TYR A 43 -2.30 -9.09 9.22
N GLY A 44 -1.02 -9.48 9.26
CA GLY A 44 -0.17 -9.42 10.44
C GLY A 44 0.85 -8.29 10.42
N VAL A 45 1.43 -8.00 11.58
CA VAL A 45 2.52 -7.01 11.76
C VAL A 45 3.67 -7.62 12.56
N ASN A 46 4.87 -7.04 12.44
CA ASN A 46 5.88 -7.23 13.48
C ASN A 46 5.51 -6.36 14.69
N THR A 47 5.80 -6.84 15.90
CA THR A 47 5.56 -6.11 17.14
C THR A 47 6.08 -4.67 17.01
N VAL A 48 5.16 -3.74 17.17
CA VAL A 48 5.48 -2.32 17.29
C VAL A 48 5.91 -2.13 18.74
N VAL A 49 7.18 -1.83 18.94
CA VAL A 49 7.71 -1.49 20.27
C VAL A 49 6.79 -0.45 20.91
N LEU A 50 6.33 -0.79 22.12
CA LEU A 50 5.59 0.09 23.02
C LEU A 50 6.54 1.20 23.49
N THR A 51 6.86 2.17 22.62
CA THR A 51 7.38 3.43 23.11
C THR A 51 6.26 4.15 23.84
N LYS A 52 6.65 4.87 24.90
CA LYS A 52 5.85 5.68 25.83
C LYS A 52 4.81 6.59 25.17
N ASP A 53 4.89 6.78 23.86
CA ASP A 53 4.05 7.64 23.03
C ASP A 53 3.06 6.82 22.17
N ASN A 54 2.20 6.02 22.82
CA ASN A 54 0.87 5.62 22.34
C ASN A 54 0.68 5.27 20.84
N VAL A 55 1.63 4.58 20.19
CA VAL A 55 1.43 4.05 18.81
C VAL A 55 0.27 3.01 18.76
N ASN A 56 -0.20 2.58 19.92
CA ASN A 56 -1.30 1.62 20.11
C ASN A 56 -2.67 2.08 19.57
N LEU A 57 -2.94 3.39 19.46
CA LEU A 57 -4.27 3.86 19.05
C LEU A 57 -4.63 3.52 17.60
N TYR A 58 -3.64 3.47 16.70
CA TYR A 58 -3.86 3.11 15.29
C TYR A 58 -3.86 1.60 15.04
N LEU A 59 -3.23 0.81 15.92
CA LEU A 59 -3.17 -0.65 15.77
C LEU A 59 -4.49 -1.32 16.18
N LEU A 60 -5.15 -0.79 17.21
CA LEU A 60 -6.48 -1.25 17.64
C LEU A 60 -7.54 -1.10 16.55
N SER A 61 -7.48 -0.02 15.76
CA SER A 61 -8.42 0.21 14.65
C SER A 61 -8.08 -0.58 13.38
N ALA A 62 -6.85 -1.10 13.26
CA ALA A 62 -6.39 -1.83 12.08
C ALA A 62 -6.87 -3.29 11.99
N ASN A 63 -7.54 -3.81 13.02
CA ASN A 63 -8.12 -5.17 13.05
C ASN A 63 -7.12 -6.28 12.66
N LEU A 64 -5.89 -6.15 13.18
CA LEU A 64 -4.78 -7.06 12.89
C LEU A 64 -5.09 -8.49 13.34
N LYS A 65 -4.50 -9.45 12.63
CA LYS A 65 -4.81 -10.88 12.79
C LYS A 65 -3.63 -11.75 13.21
N ALA A 66 -2.42 -11.19 13.18
CA ALA A 66 -1.21 -11.82 13.65
C ALA A 66 -0.19 -10.77 14.09
N GLU A 67 0.66 -11.15 15.04
CA GLU A 67 1.78 -10.35 15.51
C GLU A 67 3.04 -11.22 15.55
N ARG A 68 4.19 -10.65 15.18
CA ARG A 68 5.49 -11.31 15.22
C ARG A 68 6.49 -10.51 16.05
N ILE A 69 6.98 -11.11 17.14
CA ILE A 69 8.20 -10.68 17.81
C ILE A 69 9.39 -11.29 17.04
N GLY A 70 10.34 -10.47 16.59
CA GLY A 70 11.48 -10.96 15.81
C GLY A 70 12.38 -9.85 15.25
N GLY A 71 13.25 -10.20 14.33
CA GLY A 71 14.24 -9.29 13.73
C GLY A 71 15.60 -9.36 14.42
N ASN A 72 16.53 -8.50 14.01
CA ASN A 72 17.95 -8.54 14.42
C ASN A 72 18.13 -8.58 15.94
N ARG A 73 17.35 -7.76 16.67
CA ARG A 73 17.37 -7.70 18.13
C ARG A 73 17.01 -9.02 18.82
N LEU A 74 16.15 -9.84 18.21
CA LEU A 74 15.74 -11.11 18.81
C LEU A 74 16.82 -12.20 18.66
N THR A 75 17.74 -12.08 17.70
CA THR A 75 18.80 -13.08 17.46
C THR A 75 19.67 -13.34 18.70
N ALA A 76 19.94 -12.30 19.50
CA ALA A 76 20.76 -12.38 20.70
C ALA A 76 19.96 -11.98 21.97
N TYR A 77 18.65 -12.17 21.95
CA TYR A 77 17.79 -11.88 23.09
C TYR A 77 17.96 -12.94 24.18
N ASN A 78 18.17 -12.50 25.42
CA ASN A 78 18.22 -13.33 26.61
C ASN A 78 16.89 -13.22 27.37
N TRP A 79 16.17 -14.34 27.44
CA TRP A 79 14.86 -14.43 28.10
C TRP A 79 14.94 -14.36 29.64
N GLU A 80 16.09 -14.63 30.24
CA GLU A 80 16.26 -14.64 31.70
C GLU A 80 16.35 -13.22 32.28
N ASN A 81 16.88 -12.27 31.50
CA ASN A 81 17.18 -10.92 31.97
C ASN A 81 16.78 -9.80 31.00
N ASN A 82 16.15 -10.14 29.87
CA ASN A 82 15.65 -9.23 28.84
C ASN A 82 16.71 -8.39 28.11
N TYR A 83 18.01 -8.68 28.26
CA TYR A 83 19.04 -8.03 27.46
C TYR A 83 19.08 -8.60 26.03
N SER A 84 19.41 -7.74 25.06
CA SER A 84 19.71 -8.14 23.69
C SER A 84 20.89 -7.35 23.15
N ASN A 85 21.39 -7.75 21.98
CA ASN A 85 22.43 -7.03 21.27
C ASN A 85 21.88 -6.40 19.99
N ALA A 86 22.20 -5.13 19.74
CA ALA A 86 21.82 -4.43 18.52
C ALA A 86 22.60 -4.90 17.27
N GLY A 87 23.69 -5.65 17.45
CA GLY A 87 24.57 -6.02 16.36
C GLY A 87 25.11 -4.80 15.63
N SER A 88 25.22 -4.89 14.30
CA SER A 88 25.64 -3.78 13.46
C SER A 88 24.61 -2.64 13.37
N ASP A 89 23.37 -2.82 13.84
CA ASP A 89 22.35 -1.77 13.79
C ASP A 89 22.70 -0.62 14.75
N TRP A 90 23.41 -0.93 15.85
CA TRP A 90 23.93 0.07 16.77
C TRP A 90 25.14 -0.42 17.57
N THR A 91 26.34 -0.16 17.06
CA THR A 91 27.65 -0.32 17.75
C THR A 91 27.87 -1.63 18.53
N HIS A 92 27.25 -2.74 18.12
CA HIS A 92 27.24 -4.00 18.86
C HIS A 92 26.82 -3.82 20.33
N ASN A 93 25.95 -2.86 20.61
CA ASN A 93 25.55 -2.49 21.96
C ASN A 93 24.65 -3.56 22.57
N SER A 94 25.01 -4.02 23.77
CA SER A 94 24.13 -4.83 24.60
C SER A 94 23.40 -3.93 25.58
N ASP A 95 22.08 -3.89 25.48
CA ASP A 95 21.23 -3.08 26.35
C ASP A 95 19.93 -3.83 26.70
N HIS A 96 19.18 -3.28 27.66
CA HIS A 96 17.91 -3.84 28.06
C HIS A 96 16.89 -3.65 26.93
N THR A 97 16.32 -4.75 26.47
CA THR A 97 15.39 -4.74 25.35
C THR A 97 14.03 -4.26 25.82
N CYS A 98 13.47 -3.24 25.16
CA CYS A 98 12.11 -2.78 25.43
C CYS A 98 11.04 -3.64 24.71
N LEU A 99 11.30 -4.93 24.50
CA LEU A 99 10.38 -5.84 23.79
C LEU A 99 9.41 -6.57 24.74
N LEU A 100 9.63 -6.49 26.06
CA LEU A 100 8.74 -7.01 27.11
C LEU A 100 8.64 -6.00 28.26
#